data_AF-A0A7L4P472-F1
#
_entry.id   AF-A0A7L4P472-F1
#
_cell.length_a   1.000
_cell.length_b   1.000
_cell.length_c   1.000
_cell.angle_alpha   90.00
_cell.angle_beta   90.00
_cell.angle_gamma   90.00
#
_symmetry.space_group_name_H-M   'P 1'
#
loop_
_entity.id
_entity.type
_entity.pdbx_description
1 polymer ?
#
loop_
_entity_poly.entity_id
_entity_poly.type
_entity_poly.pdbx_seq_one_letter_code
_entity_poly.pdbx_strand_id
1 'polypeptide(L)' 'MNLGKLNEKCPECGSKDKTLNRRLDPEHRAFGTSQSLVCSDCGHVFKSIEDEKEKNRKTE' A
#
# COMPACT_ATOMS: atom_id res chain seq x y z
N MET A 1 5.53 -5.95 12.93
CA MET A 1 4.39 -5.42 12.15
C MET A 1 3.28 -5.03 13.13
N ASN A 2 2.85 -3.77 13.17
CA ASN A 2 1.82 -3.33 14.13
C ASN A 2 0.43 -3.61 13.54
N LEU A 3 -0.18 -4.72 13.96
CA LEU A 3 -1.41 -5.28 13.38
C LEU A 3 -2.63 -4.33 13.52
N GLY A 4 -2.57 -3.37 14.45
CA GLY A 4 -3.65 -2.41 14.71
C GLY A 4 -3.97 -1.53 13.50
N LYS A 5 -2.95 -1.03 12.79
CA LYS A 5 -3.13 -0.17 11.61
C LYS A 5 -3.76 -0.91 10.41
N LEU A 6 -3.61 -2.23 10.36
CA LEU A 6 -4.20 -3.03 9.29
C LEU A 6 -5.73 -3.05 9.41
N ASN A 7 -6.26 -3.11 10.63
CA ASN A 7 -7.70 -3.16 10.92
C ASN A 7 -8.39 -1.78 11.00
N GLU A 8 -7.65 -0.69 10.85
CA GLU A 8 -8.24 0.65 10.83
C GLU A 8 -9.20 0.79 9.66
N LYS A 9 -10.37 1.38 9.95
CA LYS A 9 -11.38 1.68 8.96
C LYS A 9 -10.85 2.69 7.95
N CYS A 10 -11.27 2.53 6.69
CA CYS A 10 -11.04 3.50 5.64
C CYS A 10 -11.65 4.85 6.05
N PRO A 11 -10.92 5.97 5.96
CA PRO A 11 -11.45 7.28 6.31
C PRO A 11 -12.56 7.75 5.35
N GLU A 12 -12.56 7.28 4.10
CA GLU A 12 -13.53 7.69 3.07
C GLU A 12 -14.86 6.94 3.18
N CYS A 13 -14.82 5.61 3.27
CA CYS A 13 -16.03 4.78 3.22
C CYS A 13 -16.30 3.99 4.51
N GLY A 14 -15.40 4.02 5.50
CA GLY A 14 -15.53 3.27 6.75
C GLY A 14 -15.25 1.77 6.64
N SER A 15 -14.97 1.25 5.44
CA SER A 15 -14.66 -0.16 5.22
C SER A 15 -13.35 -0.58 5.87
N LYS A 16 -13.28 -1.82 6.35
CA LYS A 16 -12.04 -2.41 6.88
C LYS A 16 -11.28 -3.20 5.83
N ASP A 17 -11.90 -3.45 4.69
CA ASP A 17 -11.33 -4.28 3.65
C ASP A 17 -10.28 -3.51 2.85
N LYS A 18 -9.08 -4.08 2.84
CA LYS A 18 -7.91 -3.51 2.17
C LYS A 18 -7.31 -4.56 1.25
N THR A 19 -7.02 -4.16 0.04
CA THR A 19 -6.33 -4.96 -0.96
C THR A 19 -4.87 -4.51 -1.05
N LEU A 20 -3.96 -5.46 -0.91
CA LEU A 20 -2.54 -5.21 -1.15
C LEU A 20 -2.26 -5.40 -2.65
N ASN A 21 -1.84 -4.32 -3.32
CA ASN A 21 -1.45 -4.38 -4.70
C ASN A 21 0.03 -4.76 -4.81
N ARG A 22 0.33 -5.85 -5.50
CA ARG A 22 1.70 -6.36 -5.70
C ARG A 22 2.04 -6.32 -7.18
N ARG A 23 3.18 -5.71 -7.49
CA ARG A 23 3.75 -5.72 -8.83
C ARG A 23 4.87 -6.77 -8.89
N LEU A 24 4.73 -7.73 -9.78
CA LEU A 24 5.80 -8.68 -10.09
C LEU A 24 6.86 -7.96 -10.94
N ASP A 25 8.12 -8.33 -10.71
CA ASP A 25 9.20 -7.88 -11.58
C ASP A 25 9.00 -8.49 -12.97
N PRO A 26 9.01 -7.67 -14.04
CA PRO A 26 8.70 -8.14 -15.38
C PRO A 26 9.75 -9.11 -15.91
N GLU A 27 11.01 -8.94 -15.51
CA GLU A 27 12.14 -9.78 -15.91
C GLU A 27 12.20 -11.03 -15.04
N HIS A 28 12.05 -10.86 -13.73
CA HIS A 28 12.13 -11.92 -12.75
C HIS A 28 10.80 -12.10 -12.02
N ARG A 29 9.83 -12.74 -12.68
CA ARG A 29 8.43 -12.91 -12.19
C ARG A 29 8.28 -13.56 -10.80
N ALA A 30 9.33 -14.19 -10.29
CA ALA A 30 9.38 -14.71 -8.92
C ALA A 30 9.51 -13.58 -7.87
N PHE A 31 10.22 -12.50 -8.20
CA PHE A 31 10.32 -11.32 -7.37
C PHE A 31 9.11 -10.41 -7.60
N GLY A 32 8.67 -9.76 -6.54
CA GLY A 32 7.57 -8.82 -6.63
C GLY A 32 7.50 -7.96 -5.40
N THR A 33 7.20 -6.69 -5.62
CA THR A 33 7.19 -5.64 -4.61
C THR A 33 5.75 -5.19 -4.32
N SER A 34 5.48 -4.89 -3.07
CA SER A 34 4.16 -4.47 -2.59
C SER A 34 3.92 -2.99 -2.89
N GLN A 35 3.38 -2.67 -4.05
CA GLN A 35 3.33 -1.31 -4.59
C GLN A 35 2.45 -0.37 -3.77
N SER A 36 1.25 -0.82 -3.36
CA SER A 36 0.32 0.00 -2.59
C SER A 36 -0.66 -0.83 -1.77
N LEU A 37 -1.22 -0.21 -0.73
CA LEU A 37 -2.34 -0.74 0.04
C LEU A 37 -3.56 0.14 -0.21
N VAL A 38 -4.62 -0.43 -0.77
CA VAL A 38 -5.82 0.30 -1.19
C VAL A 38 -7.07 -0.25 -0.51
N CYS A 39 -8.07 0.60 -0.26
CA CYS A 39 -9.38 0.15 0.18
C CYS A 39 -10.08 -0.59 -0.95
N SER A 40 -10.65 -1.76 -0.64
CA SER A 40 -11.33 -2.59 -1.64
C SER A 40 -12.63 -1.96 -2.15
N ASP A 41 -13.32 -1.18 -1.31
CA ASP A 41 -14.66 -0.67 -1.65
C ASP A 41 -14.63 0.68 -2.36
N CYS A 42 -13.76 1.60 -1.93
CA CYS A 42 -13.70 2.96 -2.50
C CYS A 42 -12.40 3.29 -3.23
N GLY A 43 -11.40 2.39 -3.19
CA GLY A 43 -10.11 2.61 -3.84
C GLY A 43 -9.14 3.56 -3.10
N HIS A 44 -9.47 4.01 -1.88
CA HIS A 44 -8.61 4.90 -1.10
C HIS A 44 -7.21 4.29 -0.87
N VAL A 45 -6.16 5.01 -1.24
CA VAL A 45 -4.76 4.56 -1.11
C VAL A 45 -4.23 4.91 0.28
N PHE A 46 -4.01 3.90 1.12
CA PHE A 46 -3.46 4.07 2.47
C PHE A 46 -1.95 4.30 2.47
N LYS A 47 -1.24 3.62 1.56
CA LYS A 47 0.22 3.67 1.47
C LYS A 47 0.67 3.28 0.06
N SER A 48 1.63 4.02 -0.48
CA SER A 48 2.26 3.75 -1.78
C SER A 48 3.77 3.77 -1.62
N ILE A 49 4.48 2.86 -2.29
CA ILE A 49 5.96 2.83 -2.25
C ILE A 49 6.56 4.11 -2.84
N GLU A 50 5.92 4.70 -3.85
CA GLU A 50 6.39 5.94 -4.48
C GLU A 50 6.43 7.10 -3.49
N ASP A 51 5.41 7.24 -2.64
CA ASP A 51 5.38 8.23 -1.55
C ASP A 51 6.49 8.00 -0.51
N GLU A 52 6.84 6.74 -0.23
CA GLU A 52 7.95 6.44 0.69
C GLU A 52 9.31 6.76 0.09
N LYS A 53 9.51 6.44 -1.20
CA LYS A 53 10.75 6.78 -1.91
C LYS A 53 10.97 8.29 -1.98
N GLU A 54 9.92 9.06 -2.21
CA GLU A 54 10.04 10.52 -2.27
C GLU A 54 10.31 11.14 -0.90
N LYS A 55 9.70 10.63 0.17
CA LYS A 55 10.02 11.06 1.55
C LYS A 55 11.47 10.75 1.92
N ASN A 56 11.97 9.57 1.55
CA ASN A 56 13.33 9.18 1.87
C ASN A 56 14.38 10.02 1.11
N ARG A 57 14.06 10.44 -0.12
CA ARG A 57 14.96 11.29 -0.94
C ARG A 57 15.07 12.74 -0.46
N LYS A 58 14.14 13.23 0.37
CA LYS A 58 14.20 14.58 0.96
C LYS A 58 14.96 14.63 2.30
N THR A 59 15.51 13.51 2.77
CA THR A 59 16.18 13.39 4.07
C THR A 59 17.70 13.15 3.96
N GLU A 60 18.30 13.37 2.78
CA GLU A 60 19.76 13.33 2.57
C GLU A 60 20.34 14.73 2.32
#